data_AF-A0A1I0Y0Q8-F1
#
_entry.id   AF-A0A1I0Y0Q8-F1
#
_cell.length_a   1.000
_cell.length_b   1.000
_cell.length_c   1.000
_cell.angle_alpha   90.00
_cell.angle_beta   90.00
_cell.angle_gamma   90.00
#
_symmetry.space_group_name_H-M   'P 1'
#
loop_
_entity.id
_entity.type
_entity.pdbx_description
1 polymer ?
#
loop_
_entity_poly.entity_id
_entity_poly.type
_entity_poly.pdbx_seq_one_letter_code
_entity_poly.pdbx_strand_id
1 'polypeptide(L)'
;MVKIINGKKYSTDTAKVVAYYDNIDGFRILQCNDAKFFEKTLYKKRTGEYFICTEGNNRSGVEIGIEPVSEEGAKKWSEIYLDANEYERIWGEVEE
;
A
#
# COMPACT_ATOMS: atom_id res chain seq x y z
N MET A 1 -2.23 5.37 11.39
CA MET A 1 -2.22 4.08 12.13
C MET A 1 -0.86 3.83 12.79
N VAL A 2 -0.85 3.24 14.00
CA VAL A 2 0.36 2.78 14.68
C VAL A 2 0.21 1.31 15.14
N LYS A 3 1.22 0.47 14.90
CA LYS A 3 1.27 -0.94 15.32
C LYS A 3 2.68 -1.34 15.81
N ILE A 4 2.73 -2.32 16.71
CA ILE A 4 3.97 -3.02 17.10
C ILE A 4 3.95 -4.40 16.45
N ILE A 5 4.96 -4.73 15.66
CA ILE A 5 5.08 -6.01 14.95
C ILE A 5 6.51 -6.51 15.13
N ASN A 6 6.68 -7.72 15.67
CA ASN A 6 7.99 -8.32 15.99
C ASN A 6 8.91 -7.38 16.79
N GLY A 7 8.35 -6.71 17.80
CA GLY A 7 9.09 -5.77 18.65
C GLY A 7 9.44 -4.42 18.01
N LYS A 8 9.03 -4.17 16.76
CA LYS A 8 9.29 -2.92 16.04
C LYS A 8 8.02 -2.08 15.90
N LYS A 9 8.16 -0.76 16.03
CA LYS A 9 7.07 0.21 15.82
C LYS A 9 6.95 0.58 14.34
N TYR A 10 5.71 0.53 13.85
CA TYR A 10 5.29 0.99 12.53
C TYR A 10 4.23 2.07 12.71
N SER A 11 4.38 3.20 12.04
CA SER A 11 3.50 4.37 12.17
C SER A 11 3.39 5.06 10.82
N THR A 12 2.16 5.22 10.34
CA THR A 12 1.88 5.94 9.09
C THR A 12 2.15 7.45 9.23
N ASP A 13 2.04 8.00 10.45
CA ASP A 13 2.28 9.43 10.74
C ASP A 13 3.76 9.84 10.61
N THR A 14 4.68 8.90 10.83
CA THR A 14 6.13 9.19 10.86
C THR A 14 6.90 8.61 9.67
N ALA A 15 6.27 7.72 8.92
CA ALA A 15 6.82 7.13 7.70
C ALA A 15 6.49 7.99 6.48
N LYS A 16 7.32 7.86 5.44
CA LYS A 16 7.09 8.53 4.16
C LYS A 16 6.18 7.66 3.30
N VAL A 17 5.14 8.25 2.70
CA VAL A 17 4.36 7.60 1.64
C VAL A 17 5.25 7.44 0.40
N VAL A 18 5.33 6.21 -0.11
CA VAL A 18 6.08 5.85 -1.30
C VAL A 18 5.14 5.73 -2.49
N ALA A 19 4.03 5.02 -2.30
CA ALA A 19 3.04 4.77 -3.33
C ALA A 19 1.66 4.54 -2.71
N TYR A 20 0.64 4.70 -3.53
CA TYR A 20 -0.76 4.55 -3.18
C TYR A 20 -1.47 3.75 -4.25
N TYR A 21 -2.39 2.89 -3.83
CA TYR A 21 -3.29 2.17 -4.71
C TYR A 21 -4.65 2.09 -4.05
N ASP A 22 -5.71 2.25 -4.82
CA ASP A 22 -7.05 1.88 -4.42
C ASP A 22 -7.70 1.06 -5.53
N ASN A 23 -8.65 0.21 -5.15
CA ASN A 23 -9.30 -0.69 -6.10
C ASN A 23 -10.51 -0.07 -6.80
N ILE A 24 -10.76 1.23 -6.61
CA ILE A 24 -11.91 1.95 -7.14
C ILE A 24 -11.47 3.30 -7.72
N ASP A 25 -11.25 3.34 -9.04
CA ASP A 25 -11.28 4.62 -9.77
C ASP A 25 -12.54 5.40 -9.37
N GLY A 26 -12.36 6.61 -8.82
CA GLY A 26 -13.35 7.38 -8.04
C GLY A 26 -14.74 7.59 -8.65
N PHE A 27 -14.97 7.15 -9.88
CA PHE A 27 -16.25 7.08 -10.56
C PHE A 27 -17.11 5.83 -10.22
N ARG A 28 -16.52 4.76 -9.66
CA ARG A 28 -17.23 3.48 -9.41
C ARG A 28 -17.93 3.36 -8.05
N ILE A 29 -17.70 4.30 -7.13
CA ILE A 29 -18.30 4.31 -5.78
C ILE A 29 -19.84 4.42 -5.84
N LEU A 30 -20.38 5.09 -6.87
CA LEU A 30 -21.81 5.41 -6.96
C LEU A 30 -22.69 4.28 -7.54
N GLN A 31 -22.11 3.20 -8.08
CA GLN A 31 -22.87 2.22 -8.87
C GLN A 31 -23.07 0.85 -8.20
N CYS A 32 -22.36 0.53 -7.12
CA CYS A 32 -22.38 -0.82 -6.56
C CYS A 32 -22.52 -0.80 -5.05
N ASN A 33 -23.72 -1.17 -4.56
CA ASN A 33 -23.99 -1.44 -3.15
C ASN A 33 -23.13 -2.61 -2.58
N ASP A 34 -22.49 -3.38 -3.47
CA ASP A 34 -21.57 -4.50 -3.19
C ASP A 34 -20.08 -4.15 -3.46
N ALA A 35 -19.75 -2.93 -3.88
CA ALA A 35 -18.36 -2.54 -4.12
C ALA A 35 -17.59 -2.50 -2.80
N LYS A 36 -16.60 -3.39 -2.72
CA LYS A 36 -15.61 -3.42 -1.63
C LYS A 36 -14.58 -2.35 -1.96
N PHE A 37 -14.45 -1.37 -1.09
CA PHE A 37 -13.41 -0.37 -1.20
C PHE A 37 -12.24 -0.78 -0.32
N PHE A 38 -11.06 -0.85 -0.90
CA PHE A 38 -9.83 -0.91 -0.15
C PHE A 38 -8.77 -0.06 -0.82
N GLU A 39 -7.96 0.54 0.03
CA GLU A 39 -6.78 1.28 -0.33
C GLU A 39 -5.56 0.63 0.32
N LYS A 40 -4.44 0.70 -0.38
CA LYS A 40 -3.15 0.18 0.03
C LYS A 40 -2.11 1.26 -0.18
N THR A 41 -1.46 1.65 0.91
CA THR A 41 -0.39 2.63 0.87
C THR A 41 0.92 1.96 1.25
N LEU A 42 1.92 2.06 0.36
CA LEU A 42 3.28 1.65 0.64
C LEU A 42 4.01 2.77 1.37
N TYR A 43 4.56 2.46 2.54
CA TYR A 43 5.33 3.39 3.36
C TYR A 43 6.80 2.97 3.47
N LYS A 44 7.68 3.96 3.60
CA LYS A 44 9.09 3.79 3.96
C LYS A 44 9.37 4.47 5.30
N LYS A 45 9.82 3.70 6.29
CA LYS A 45 10.29 4.23 7.57
C LYS A 45 11.58 5.03 7.37
N ARG A 46 11.88 5.91 8.32
CA ARG A 46 13.18 6.60 8.40
C ARG A 46 14.36 5.64 8.50
N THR A 47 14.13 4.43 9.02
CA THR A 47 15.13 3.35 9.10
C THR A 47 15.40 2.66 7.75
N GLY A 48 14.64 2.98 6.71
CA GLY A 48 14.71 2.33 5.39
C GLY A 48 13.79 1.13 5.23
N GLU A 49 13.21 0.60 6.31
CA GLU A 49 12.25 -0.51 6.28
C GLU A 49 10.92 -0.09 5.61
N TYR A 50 10.34 -0.99 4.82
CA TYR A 50 9.06 -0.77 4.15
C TYR A 50 7.91 -1.49 4.86
N PHE A 51 6.70 -0.97 4.70
CA PHE A 51 5.49 -1.63 5.14
C PHE A 51 4.28 -1.16 4.33
N ILE A 52 3.29 -2.03 4.18
CA ILE A 52 2.03 -1.72 3.52
C ILE A 52 0.99 -1.45 4.59
N CYS A 53 0.26 -0.35 4.45
CA CYS A 53 -0.97 -0.09 5.22
C CYS A 53 -2.16 -0.38 4.30
N THR A 54 -3.02 -1.31 4.69
CA THR A 54 -4.29 -1.56 4.01
C THR A 54 -5.41 -1.01 4.87
N GLU A 55 -6.33 -0.30 4.24
CA GLU A 55 -7.55 0.23 4.86
C GLU A 55 -8.74 -0.02 3.93
N GLY A 56 -9.88 -0.46 4.47
CA GLY A 56 -11.05 -0.73 3.65
C GLY A 56 -11.96 -1.82 4.18
N ASN A 57 -12.94 -2.20 3.36
CA ASN A 57 -13.89 -3.27 3.60
C ASN A 57 -13.80 -4.34 2.49
N ASN A 58 -13.69 -5.60 2.89
CA ASN A 58 -13.79 -6.76 2.01
C ASN A 58 -15.05 -7.60 2.35
N ARG A 59 -15.27 -8.74 1.67
CA ARG A 59 -16.48 -9.59 1.92
C ARG A 59 -16.51 -10.20 3.31
N SER A 60 -15.34 -10.33 3.92
CA SER A 60 -15.11 -10.98 5.21
C SER A 60 -15.06 -9.96 6.36
N GLY A 61 -15.22 -8.66 6.08
CA GLY A 61 -15.23 -7.59 7.06
C GLY A 61 -14.30 -6.44 6.73
N VAL A 62 -13.84 -5.74 7.76
CA VAL A 62 -12.92 -4.60 7.65
C VAL A 62 -11.49 -5.12 7.46
N GLU A 63 -10.84 -4.74 6.37
CA GLU A 63 -9.43 -5.07 6.10
C GLU A 63 -8.57 -3.85 6.48
N ILE A 64 -8.14 -3.82 7.75
CA ILE A 64 -7.32 -2.76 8.32
C ILE A 64 -6.06 -3.37 8.93
N GLY A 65 -4.89 -3.05 8.40
CA GLY A 65 -3.65 -3.66 8.87
C GLY A 65 -2.36 -3.01 8.37
N ILE A 66 -1.28 -3.27 9.10
CA ILE A 66 0.09 -2.96 8.67
C ILE A 66 0.83 -4.28 8.47
N GLU A 67 1.45 -4.44 7.30
CA GLU A 67 2.29 -5.56 6.95
C GLU A 67 3.72 -5.08 6.64
N PRO A 68 4.73 -5.42 7.47
CA PRO A 68 6.12 -5.14 7.14
C PRO A 68 6.58 -5.96 5.94
N VAL A 69 7.28 -5.33 5.01
CA VAL A 69 7.80 -5.99 3.80
C VAL A 69 9.28 -5.69 3.61
N SER A 70 9.99 -6.59 2.94
CA SER A 70 11.34 -6.31 2.44
C SER A 70 11.28 -5.29 1.29
N GLU A 71 12.43 -4.72 0.91
CA GLU A 71 12.49 -3.86 -0.28
C GLU A 71 12.06 -4.61 -1.55
N GLU A 72 12.48 -5.87 -1.71
CA GLU A 72 12.02 -6.72 -2.81
C GLU A 72 10.51 -6.95 -2.77
N GLY A 73 9.93 -7.13 -1.56
CA GLY A 73 8.49 -7.22 -1.39
C GLY A 73 7.77 -5.92 -1.78
N ALA A 74 8.36 -4.78 -1.47
CA ALA A 74 7.84 -3.46 -1.87
C ALA A 74 7.90 -3.25 -3.39
N LYS A 75 8.98 -3.70 -4.05
CA LYS A 75 9.08 -3.71 -5.53
C LYS A 75 8.01 -4.59 -6.15
N LYS A 76 7.88 -5.85 -5.72
CA LYS A 76 6.84 -6.77 -6.20
C LYS A 76 5.43 -6.24 -5.99
N TRP A 77 5.18 -5.62 -4.84
CA TRP A 77 3.90 -4.94 -4.60
C TRP A 77 3.69 -3.81 -5.62
N SER A 78 4.72 -3.02 -5.89
CA SER A 78 4.64 -1.92 -6.86
C SER A 78 4.39 -2.43 -8.28
N GLU A 79 5.01 -3.53 -8.70
CA GLU A 79 4.76 -4.19 -10.00
C GLU A 79 3.30 -4.65 -10.17
N ILE A 80 2.63 -5.03 -9.08
CA ILE A 80 1.24 -5.53 -9.11
C ILE A 80 0.23 -4.38 -9.17
N TYR A 81 0.49 -3.30 -8.44
CA TYR A 81 -0.52 -2.28 -8.15
C TYR A 81 -0.30 -0.94 -8.84
N LEU A 82 0.92 -0.63 -9.29
CA LEU A 82 1.24 0.65 -9.92
C LEU A 82 1.38 0.49 -11.43
N ASP A 83 1.17 1.59 -12.17
CA ASP A 83 1.56 1.62 -13.58
C ASP A 83 3.10 1.76 -13.73
N ALA A 84 3.61 1.46 -14.92
CA ALA A 84 5.05 1.48 -15.19
C ALA A 84 5.70 2.83 -14.84
N ASN A 85 5.05 3.96 -15.16
CA ASN A 85 5.62 5.28 -14.87
C ASN A 85 5.72 5.55 -13.37
N GLU A 86 4.72 5.12 -12.60
CA GLU A 86 4.73 5.22 -11.14
C GLU A 86 5.83 4.34 -10.53
N TYR A 87 5.94 3.10 -11.00
CA TYR A 87 6.98 2.17 -10.58
C TYR A 87 8.38 2.76 -10.82
N GLU A 88 8.65 3.24 -12.03
CA GLU A 88 9.97 3.75 -12.42
C GLU A 88 10.35 5.03 -11.68
N ARG A 89 9.38 5.89 -11.35
CA ARG A 89 9.62 7.07 -10.50
C ARG A 89 10.12 6.71 -9.10
N ILE A 90 9.75 5.54 -8.60
CA ILE A 90 10.10 5.09 -7.25
C ILE A 90 11.39 4.25 -7.28
N TRP A 91 11.52 3.36 -8.27
CA TRP A 91 12.53 2.30 -8.28
C TRP A 91 13.59 2.43 -9.39
N GLY A 92 13.41 3.35 -10.33
CA GLY A 92 14.23 3.53 -11.52
C GLY A 92 13.68 2.82 -12.76
N GLU A 93 14.16 3.22 -13.93
CA GLU A 93 13.76 2.66 -15.24
C GLU A 93 14.10 1.16 -15.34
N VAL A 94 13.23 0.42 -16.04
CA VAL A 94 13.39 -1.01 -16.34
C VAL A 94 13.40 -1.25 -17.85
N GLU A 95 14.00 -2.36 -18.30
CA GLU A 95 14.02 -2.70 -19.73
C GLU A 95 12.63 -3.13 -20.23
N GLU A 96 12.31 -2.80 -21.49
CA GLU A 96 11.05 -3.13 -22.20
C GLU A 96 11.04 -4.56 -22.77
#